data_AF-A0A7J4TBE0-F1
#
_entry.id   AF-A0A7J4TBE0-F1
#
_cell.length_a   1.000
_cell.length_b   1.000
_cell.length_c   1.000
_cell.angle_alpha   90.00
_cell.angle_beta   90.00
_cell.angle_gamma   90.00
#
_symmetry.space_group_name_H-M   'P 1'
#
loop_
_entity.id
_entity.type
_entity.pdbx_description
1 polymer ?
#
loop_
_entity_poly.entity_id
_entity_poly.type
_entity_poly.pdbx_seq_one_letter_code
_entity_poly.pdbx_strand_id
1 'polypeptide(L)'
;MKVKKKWLYAGIGAIILISIVAFVSMKKSAQPQDVLDINLAEHKDLALHIHPHLSIRILGQEHPIPAGIGISPNGMRVIHTHKPDGNLHVESPYPHLFYLQDFFTIWGKRFTGQCIFEYCADGNHTLKVYANGEESSLYGLVPLYDLDDIRIVYEETGGNRS
;
A
#
# COMPACT_ATOMS: atom_id res chain seq x y z
N MET A 1 86.08 27.19 15.02
CA MET A 1 86.65 25.88 15.42
C MET A 1 85.64 24.80 15.01
N LYS A 2 86.08 23.78 14.27
CA LYS A 2 85.25 22.72 13.68
C LYS A 2 84.66 21.79 14.75
N VAL A 3 83.39 21.41 14.61
CA VAL A 3 82.95 20.01 14.81
C VAL A 3 81.96 19.67 13.68
N LYS A 4 82.17 18.52 13.03
CA LYS A 4 81.39 18.00 11.90
C LYS A 4 80.51 16.83 12.34
N LYS A 5 79.53 16.48 11.48
CA LYS A 5 78.88 15.15 11.23
C LYS A 5 77.66 14.86 12.13
N LYS A 6 76.54 14.26 11.66
CA LYS A 6 76.16 13.51 10.44
C LYS A 6 74.62 13.44 10.38
N TRP A 7 74.03 13.37 9.18
CA TRP A 7 72.64 12.93 8.98
C TRP A 7 72.53 11.41 9.12
N LEU A 8 71.46 10.90 9.75
CA LEU A 8 70.89 9.58 9.46
C LEU A 8 69.47 9.47 10.06
N TYR A 9 68.48 9.18 9.21
CA TYR A 9 67.16 8.70 9.63
C TYR A 9 67.27 7.24 10.07
N ALA A 10 66.70 6.86 11.23
CA ALA A 10 66.15 5.54 11.52
C ALA A 10 65.63 5.47 12.97
N GLY A 11 64.39 5.02 13.17
CA GLY A 11 63.90 4.63 14.50
C GLY A 11 62.41 4.85 14.72
N ILE A 12 61.61 3.89 14.26
CA ILE A 12 60.17 3.75 14.46
C ILE A 12 59.87 3.57 15.96
N GLY A 13 58.93 4.36 16.49
CA GLY A 13 58.36 4.15 17.83
C GLY A 13 57.02 4.88 17.95
N ALA A 14 55.94 4.11 17.97
CA ALA A 14 54.56 4.54 17.82
C ALA A 14 54.11 5.60 18.84
N ILE A 15 53.50 6.69 18.36
CA ILE A 15 52.48 7.43 19.10
C ILE A 15 51.27 7.60 18.20
N ILE A 16 50.34 6.70 18.43
CA ILE A 16 48.96 6.72 17.99
C ILE A 16 48.34 8.03 18.50
N LEU A 17 47.97 8.95 17.60
CA LEU A 17 47.03 10.02 17.92
C LEU A 17 45.79 9.75 17.07
N ILE A 18 44.84 9.15 17.78
CA ILE A 18 43.55 8.65 17.35
C ILE A 18 42.83 9.68 16.48
N SER A 19 42.63 9.25 15.24
CA SER A 19 41.50 9.53 14.38
C SER A 19 40.23 9.87 15.15
N ILE A 20 39.94 11.15 15.34
CA ILE A 20 38.56 11.62 15.51
C ILE A 20 38.17 12.30 14.20
N VAL A 21 38.25 11.55 13.11
CA VAL A 21 37.22 11.74 12.08
C VAL A 21 36.01 11.09 12.70
N ALA A 22 35.21 11.89 13.41
CA ALA A 22 33.89 11.50 13.83
C ALA A 22 33.12 11.19 12.55
N PHE A 23 33.18 9.94 12.12
CA PHE A 23 32.25 9.37 11.17
C PHE A 23 30.93 9.32 11.94
N VAL A 24 30.23 10.46 11.93
CA VAL A 24 28.86 10.54 12.38
C VAL A 24 28.12 9.60 11.45
N SER A 25 27.94 8.35 11.89
CA SER A 25 26.94 7.46 11.32
C SER A 25 25.59 8.11 11.58
N MET A 26 25.21 9.04 10.70
CA MET A 26 23.82 9.37 10.49
C MET A 26 23.21 8.03 10.08
N LYS A 27 22.52 7.36 11.01
CA LYS A 27 21.62 6.27 10.64
C LYS A 27 20.73 6.88 9.56
N LYS A 28 20.85 6.37 8.34
CA LYS A 28 20.02 6.78 7.21
C LYS A 28 18.59 6.61 7.71
N SER A 29 17.90 7.73 7.96
CA SER A 29 16.48 7.68 8.34
C SER A 29 15.81 6.89 7.23
N ALA A 30 15.26 5.72 7.57
CA ALA A 30 14.35 5.05 6.67
C ALA A 30 13.29 6.10 6.32
N GLN A 31 13.14 6.41 5.03
CA GLN A 31 11.95 7.13 4.58
C GLN A 31 10.74 6.35 5.12
N PRO A 32 9.65 7.00 5.54
CA PRO A 32 8.42 6.27 5.83
C PRO A 32 8.12 5.43 4.60
N GLN A 33 8.20 4.11 4.73
CA GLN A 33 7.79 3.22 3.66
C GLN A 33 6.32 3.57 3.40
N ASP A 34 5.96 3.78 2.14
CA ASP A 34 4.55 3.90 1.79
C ASP A 34 3.85 2.66 2.36
N VAL A 35 2.80 2.87 3.14
CA VAL A 35 2.10 1.78 3.82
C VAL A 35 1.62 0.72 2.82
N LEU A 36 1.27 1.15 1.60
CA LEU A 36 0.87 0.24 0.52
C LEU A 36 2.01 -0.59 -0.05
N ASP A 37 3.26 -0.17 0.18
CA ASP A 37 4.47 -0.88 -0.24
C ASP A 37 5.01 -1.89 0.78
N ILE A 38 4.35 -2.07 1.92
CA ILE A 38 4.70 -3.12 2.88
C ILE A 38 4.37 -4.49 2.26
N ASN A 39 5.29 -5.44 2.43
CA ASN A 39 5.08 -6.85 2.10
C ASN A 39 5.09 -7.66 3.40
N LEU A 40 3.95 -8.24 3.73
CA LEU A 40 3.76 -9.13 4.86
C LEU A 40 4.21 -10.54 4.46
N ALA A 41 5.06 -11.14 5.29
CA ALA A 41 5.50 -12.53 5.08
C ALA A 41 4.44 -13.54 5.52
N GLU A 42 3.64 -13.19 6.53
CA GLU A 42 2.62 -14.03 7.13
C GLU A 42 1.55 -13.18 7.85
N HIS A 43 0.44 -13.82 8.22
CA HIS A 43 -0.69 -13.21 8.92
C HIS A 43 -0.48 -13.09 10.45
N LYS A 44 0.72 -12.71 10.89
CA LYS A 44 1.10 -12.66 12.32
C LYS A 44 1.61 -11.29 12.75
N ASP A 45 1.55 -11.05 14.06
CA ASP A 45 2.00 -9.81 14.70
C ASP A 45 1.38 -8.54 14.08
N LEU A 46 0.11 -8.65 13.67
CA LEU A 46 -0.66 -7.59 13.06
C LEU A 46 -1.34 -6.72 14.12
N ALA A 47 -1.26 -5.41 13.96
CA ALA A 47 -2.00 -4.44 14.78
C ALA A 47 -3.40 -4.14 14.20
N LEU A 48 -3.59 -4.41 12.90
CA LEU A 48 -4.87 -4.34 12.20
C LEU A 48 -5.02 -5.60 11.35
N HIS A 49 -6.17 -6.25 11.43
CA HIS A 49 -6.55 -7.37 10.59
C HIS A 49 -8.08 -7.36 10.46
N ILE A 50 -8.58 -6.93 9.30
CA ILE A 50 -10.02 -6.77 9.02
C ILE A 50 -10.39 -7.35 7.65
N HIS A 51 -11.66 -7.71 7.47
CA HIS A 51 -12.18 -8.44 6.31
C HIS A 51 -13.39 -7.74 5.67
N PRO A 52 -13.23 -6.57 5.04
CA PRO A 52 -14.30 -5.99 4.24
C PRO A 52 -14.54 -6.82 2.97
N HIS A 53 -15.79 -6.89 2.55
CA HIS A 53 -16.20 -7.53 1.31
C HIS A 53 -16.49 -6.48 0.24
N LEU A 54 -15.93 -6.67 -0.97
CA LEU A 54 -16.16 -5.81 -2.12
C LEU A 54 -16.82 -6.60 -3.25
N SER A 55 -17.94 -6.08 -3.75
CA SER A 55 -18.56 -6.55 -4.99
C SER A 55 -18.60 -5.45 -6.04
N ILE A 56 -18.47 -5.83 -7.31
CA ILE A 56 -18.50 -4.92 -8.45
C ILE A 56 -19.51 -5.47 -9.45
N ARG A 57 -20.48 -4.64 -9.84
CA ARG A 57 -21.44 -4.97 -10.89
C ARG A 57 -21.35 -3.95 -12.02
N ILE A 58 -21.21 -4.43 -13.24
CA ILE A 58 -21.10 -3.60 -14.45
C ILE A 58 -22.22 -4.03 -15.40
N LEU A 59 -23.12 -3.09 -15.74
CA LEU A 59 -24.26 -3.31 -16.64
C LEU A 59 -25.09 -4.55 -16.25
N GLY A 60 -25.38 -4.69 -14.95
CA GLY A 60 -26.16 -5.80 -14.42
C GLY A 60 -25.39 -7.11 -14.21
N GLN A 61 -24.13 -7.20 -14.66
CA GLN A 61 -23.30 -8.40 -14.55
C GLN A 61 -22.29 -8.29 -13.41
N GLU A 62 -22.15 -9.35 -12.61
CA GLU A 62 -21.09 -9.44 -11.60
C GLU A 62 -19.71 -9.44 -12.28
N HIS A 63 -18.84 -8.56 -11.80
CA HIS A 63 -17.45 -8.50 -12.19
C HIS A 63 -16.59 -9.10 -11.05
N PRO A 64 -16.13 -10.36 -11.18
CA PRO A 64 -15.41 -11.01 -10.10
C PRO A 64 -14.08 -10.32 -9.83
N ILE A 65 -13.76 -10.18 -8.53
CA ILE A 65 -12.44 -9.74 -8.09
C ILE A 65 -11.53 -10.98 -8.09
N PRO A 66 -10.41 -11.00 -8.84
CA PRO A 66 -9.50 -12.14 -8.86
C PRO A 66 -8.88 -12.48 -7.49
N ALA A 67 -8.53 -13.75 -7.32
CA ALA A 67 -7.63 -14.18 -6.25
C ALA A 67 -6.20 -13.67 -6.51
N GLY A 68 -5.40 -13.54 -5.44
CA GLY A 68 -3.98 -13.25 -5.52
C GLY A 68 -3.64 -11.79 -5.78
N ILE A 69 -4.62 -10.87 -5.71
CA ILE A 69 -4.32 -9.44 -5.81
C ILE A 69 -3.46 -9.05 -4.61
N GLY A 70 -2.38 -8.32 -4.87
CA GLY A 70 -1.43 -7.93 -3.83
C GLY A 70 -0.54 -9.07 -3.33
N ILE A 71 -0.60 -10.28 -3.89
CA ILE A 71 0.24 -11.41 -3.48
C ILE A 71 1.36 -11.63 -4.49
N SER A 72 2.59 -11.76 -3.98
CA SER A 72 3.79 -12.06 -4.77
C SER A 72 4.70 -13.03 -4.02
N PRO A 73 5.75 -13.59 -4.66
CA PRO A 73 6.76 -14.37 -3.96
C PRO A 73 7.46 -13.63 -2.82
N ASN A 74 7.43 -12.28 -2.83
CA ASN A 74 8.04 -11.44 -1.81
C ASN A 74 7.11 -11.16 -0.62
N GLY A 75 5.88 -11.69 -0.64
CA GLY A 75 4.87 -11.49 0.40
C GLY A 75 3.58 -10.87 -0.13
N MET A 76 2.74 -10.45 0.81
CA MET A 76 1.40 -9.92 0.58
C MET A 76 1.37 -8.42 0.87
N ARG A 77 0.77 -7.63 0.00
CA ARG A 77 0.49 -6.21 0.26
C ARG A 77 -0.52 -6.10 1.42
N VAL A 78 -0.52 -4.93 2.07
CA VAL A 78 -1.40 -4.62 3.20
C VAL A 78 -2.90 -4.74 2.89
N ILE A 79 -3.27 -4.68 1.61
CA ILE A 79 -4.60 -5.11 1.15
C ILE A 79 -4.42 -6.17 0.07
N HIS A 80 -5.01 -7.35 0.25
CA HIS A 80 -4.85 -8.46 -0.70
C HIS A 80 -6.08 -9.39 -0.73
N THR A 81 -6.13 -10.28 -1.71
CA THR A 81 -7.18 -11.30 -1.84
C THR A 81 -6.59 -12.70 -1.91
N HIS A 82 -7.17 -13.65 -1.17
CA HIS A 82 -6.81 -15.07 -1.26
C HIS A 82 -7.68 -15.86 -2.24
N LYS A 83 -8.92 -15.42 -2.45
CA LYS A 83 -9.94 -16.10 -3.24
C LYS A 83 -10.64 -15.13 -4.19
N PRO A 84 -11.31 -15.64 -5.25
CA PRO A 84 -12.01 -14.78 -6.20
C PRO A 84 -13.45 -14.48 -5.73
N ASP A 85 -13.63 -14.15 -4.46
CA ASP A 85 -14.93 -14.01 -3.80
C ASP A 85 -15.21 -12.60 -3.28
N GLY A 86 -14.29 -11.64 -3.51
CA GLY A 86 -14.43 -10.26 -3.07
C GLY A 86 -14.05 -10.00 -1.61
N ASN A 87 -13.63 -11.02 -0.85
CA ASN A 87 -13.10 -10.80 0.50
C ASN A 87 -11.71 -10.16 0.43
N LEU A 88 -11.61 -8.95 0.94
CA LEU A 88 -10.35 -8.24 1.07
C LEU A 88 -9.76 -8.55 2.44
N HIS A 89 -8.49 -8.88 2.50
CA HIS A 89 -7.73 -8.92 3.74
C HIS A 89 -6.98 -7.60 3.87
N VAL A 90 -7.31 -6.82 4.90
CA VAL A 90 -6.58 -5.59 5.23
C VAL A 90 -5.78 -5.84 6.50
N GLU A 91 -4.47 -5.88 6.35
CA GLU A 91 -3.53 -6.33 7.36
C GLU A 91 -2.37 -5.35 7.46
N SER A 92 -2.05 -4.91 8.66
CA SER A 92 -0.97 -3.95 8.89
C SER A 92 -0.26 -4.18 10.22
N PRO A 93 1.08 -4.01 10.27
CA PRO A 93 1.85 -4.13 11.50
C PRO A 93 1.62 -2.96 12.48
N TYR A 94 0.91 -1.92 12.05
CA TYR A 94 0.51 -0.79 12.89
C TYR A 94 -0.90 -0.30 12.51
N PRO A 95 -1.63 0.36 13.43
CA PRO A 95 -2.93 0.93 13.13
C PRO A 95 -2.83 1.94 11.98
N HIS A 96 -3.65 1.76 10.96
CA HIS A 96 -3.75 2.66 9.81
C HIS A 96 -5.17 2.63 9.27
N LEU A 97 -5.69 3.77 8.83
CA LEU A 97 -7.00 3.83 8.18
C LEU A 97 -6.79 3.67 6.68
N PHE A 98 -7.27 2.56 6.13
CA PHE A 98 -7.22 2.28 4.70
C PHE A 98 -8.54 2.68 4.03
N TYR A 99 -8.45 2.97 2.74
CA TYR A 99 -9.56 3.39 1.91
C TYR A 99 -9.73 2.44 0.73
N LEU A 100 -10.94 2.42 0.15
CA LEU A 100 -11.23 1.65 -1.04
C LEU A 100 -10.26 1.92 -2.20
N GLN A 101 -9.80 3.17 -2.36
CA GLN A 101 -8.80 3.54 -3.36
C GLN A 101 -7.46 2.82 -3.19
N ASP A 102 -7.05 2.51 -1.96
CA ASP A 102 -5.78 1.84 -1.68
C ASP A 102 -5.77 0.43 -2.28
N PHE A 103 -6.89 -0.27 -2.21
CA PHE A 103 -7.05 -1.57 -2.86
C PHE A 103 -6.94 -1.46 -4.38
N PHE A 104 -7.59 -0.47 -5.01
CA PHE A 104 -7.50 -0.26 -6.46
C PHE A 104 -6.08 0.13 -6.90
N THR A 105 -5.36 0.87 -6.05
CA THR A 105 -3.94 1.19 -6.26
C THR A 105 -3.09 -0.09 -6.27
N ILE A 106 -3.27 -0.98 -5.27
CA ILE A 106 -2.58 -2.28 -5.20
C ILE A 106 -2.94 -3.18 -6.38
N TRP A 107 -4.22 -3.20 -6.77
CA TRP A 107 -4.69 -3.98 -7.91
C TRP A 107 -4.20 -3.41 -9.25
N GLY A 108 -3.79 -2.14 -9.29
CA GLY A 108 -3.38 -1.46 -10.52
C GLY A 108 -4.57 -1.20 -11.46
N LYS A 109 -5.77 -1.05 -10.90
CA LYS A 109 -7.00 -0.82 -11.64
C LYS A 109 -7.50 0.60 -11.42
N ARG A 110 -8.01 1.21 -12.48
CA ARG A 110 -8.58 2.56 -12.41
C ARG A 110 -9.87 2.52 -11.58
N PHE A 111 -9.92 3.36 -10.57
CA PHE A 111 -11.14 3.71 -9.87
C PHE A 111 -11.08 5.19 -9.50
N THR A 112 -12.14 5.93 -9.82
CA THR A 112 -12.28 7.35 -9.50
C THR A 112 -13.74 7.63 -9.17
N GLY A 113 -14.06 8.87 -8.80
CA GLY A 113 -15.46 9.30 -8.63
C GLY A 113 -16.31 9.29 -9.90
N GLN A 114 -15.75 8.91 -11.05
CA GLN A 114 -16.46 8.87 -12.34
C GLN A 114 -16.23 7.58 -13.12
N CYS A 115 -15.17 6.83 -12.84
CA CYS A 115 -14.82 5.66 -13.64
C CYS A 115 -14.46 4.45 -12.77
N ILE A 116 -14.86 3.27 -13.23
CA ILE A 116 -14.40 1.96 -12.78
C ILE A 116 -13.82 1.24 -14.01
N PHE A 117 -12.52 0.96 -13.97
CA PHE A 117 -11.76 0.44 -15.11
C PHE A 117 -11.88 1.35 -16.35
N GLU A 118 -12.37 0.82 -17.48
CA GLU A 118 -12.70 1.53 -18.71
C GLU A 118 -14.10 2.17 -18.74
N TYR A 119 -14.96 1.83 -17.77
CA TYR A 119 -16.35 2.32 -17.71
C TYR A 119 -16.41 3.65 -16.96
N CYS A 120 -16.88 4.70 -17.61
CA CYS A 120 -17.01 6.03 -17.03
C CYS A 120 -18.45 6.51 -17.12
N ALA A 121 -18.96 7.09 -16.04
CA ALA A 121 -20.28 7.69 -16.01
C ALA A 121 -20.40 8.80 -17.07
N ASP A 122 -21.56 8.87 -17.70
CA ASP A 122 -21.90 9.83 -18.74
C ASP A 122 -23.39 10.18 -18.67
N GLY A 123 -23.96 10.79 -19.72
CA GLY A 123 -25.39 11.14 -19.72
C GLY A 123 -26.33 9.94 -19.61
N ASN A 124 -25.86 8.75 -20.00
CA ASN A 124 -26.64 7.52 -20.09
C ASN A 124 -26.20 6.47 -19.08
N HIS A 125 -25.13 6.70 -18.31
CA HIS A 125 -24.63 5.76 -17.30
C HIS A 125 -24.26 6.45 -15.99
N THR A 126 -24.50 5.74 -14.89
CA THR A 126 -24.11 6.16 -13.54
C THR A 126 -23.13 5.18 -12.92
N LEU A 127 -22.21 5.72 -12.11
CA LEU A 127 -21.35 4.95 -11.20
C LEU A 127 -21.79 5.27 -9.78
N LYS A 128 -22.16 4.25 -9.01
CA LYS A 128 -22.58 4.38 -7.62
C LYS A 128 -21.74 3.49 -6.73
N VAL A 129 -21.53 3.94 -5.51
CA VAL A 129 -20.85 3.18 -4.46
C VAL A 129 -21.80 3.08 -3.29
N TYR A 130 -21.93 1.88 -2.74
CA TYR A 130 -22.68 1.61 -1.52
C TYR A 130 -21.73 1.08 -0.47
N ALA A 131 -21.86 1.57 0.76
CA ALA A 131 -21.20 1.03 1.94
C ALA A 131 -22.29 0.60 2.93
N ASN A 132 -22.32 -0.68 3.29
CA ASN A 132 -23.29 -1.27 4.20
C ASN A 132 -24.75 -0.99 3.80
N GLY A 133 -25.02 -1.02 2.48
CA GLY A 133 -26.34 -0.78 1.90
C GLY A 133 -26.71 0.68 1.66
N GLU A 134 -25.94 1.64 2.21
CA GLU A 134 -26.18 3.07 2.01
C GLU A 134 -25.33 3.62 0.87
N GLU A 135 -25.91 4.49 0.04
CA GLU A 135 -25.17 5.13 -1.06
C GLU A 135 -24.16 6.13 -0.50
N SER A 136 -22.92 6.05 -0.99
CA SER A 136 -21.80 6.88 -0.57
C SER A 136 -21.27 7.69 -1.74
N SER A 137 -21.10 9.00 -1.52
CA SER A 137 -20.44 9.92 -2.44
C SER A 137 -18.92 9.99 -2.26
N LEU A 138 -18.35 9.16 -1.38
CA LEU A 138 -16.91 9.18 -1.09
C LEU A 138 -16.07 8.45 -2.15
N TYR A 139 -16.67 7.51 -2.89
CA TYR A 139 -15.99 6.67 -3.89
C TYR A 139 -14.69 6.05 -3.35
N GLY A 140 -13.54 6.41 -3.91
CA GLY A 140 -12.23 5.94 -3.46
C GLY A 140 -11.93 6.26 -1.99
N LEU A 141 -12.59 7.25 -1.40
CA LEU A 141 -12.41 7.68 -0.02
C LEU A 141 -13.33 6.96 0.98
N VAL A 142 -14.05 5.91 0.57
CA VAL A 142 -14.77 5.04 1.53
C VAL A 142 -13.73 4.39 2.45
N PRO A 143 -13.76 4.65 3.77
CA PRO A 143 -12.89 3.97 4.72
C PRO A 143 -13.27 2.50 4.80
N LEU A 144 -12.26 1.64 5.02
CA LEU A 144 -12.46 0.21 5.19
C LEU A 144 -12.51 -0.15 6.68
N TYR A 145 -13.62 -0.74 7.11
CA TYR A 145 -13.77 -1.35 8.42
C TYR A 145 -14.04 -2.85 8.32
N ASP A 146 -13.92 -3.53 9.47
CA ASP A 146 -14.18 -4.96 9.52
C ASP A 146 -15.64 -5.27 9.20
N LEU A 147 -15.83 -6.31 8.39
CA LEU A 147 -17.14 -6.80 7.94
C LEU A 147 -17.96 -5.79 7.10
N ASP A 148 -17.37 -4.70 6.62
CA ASP A 148 -18.06 -3.81 5.69
C ASP A 148 -18.48 -4.57 4.42
N ASP A 149 -19.70 -4.32 3.93
CA ASP A 149 -20.12 -4.72 2.59
C ASP A 149 -20.10 -3.50 1.66
N ILE A 150 -19.14 -3.49 0.74
CA ILE A 150 -18.97 -2.41 -0.23
C ILE A 150 -19.40 -2.93 -1.60
N ARG A 151 -20.25 -2.14 -2.28
CA ARG A 151 -20.72 -2.48 -3.63
C ARG A 151 -20.49 -1.31 -4.58
N ILE A 152 -19.84 -1.59 -5.70
CA ILE A 152 -19.68 -0.64 -6.80
C ILE A 152 -20.60 -1.06 -7.94
N VAL A 153 -21.43 -0.15 -8.42
CA VAL A 153 -22.39 -0.43 -9.50
C VAL A 153 -22.22 0.58 -10.61
N TYR A 154 -21.91 0.09 -11.81
CA TYR A 154 -21.98 0.86 -13.05
C TYR A 154 -23.20 0.39 -13.86
N GLU A 155 -24.13 1.29 -14.17
CA GLU A 155 -25.42 0.96 -14.78
C GLU A 155 -25.96 2.10 -15.66
N GLU A 156 -26.93 1.80 -16.53
CA GLU A 156 -27.62 2.83 -17.31
C GLU A 156 -28.41 3.81 -16.40
N THR A 157 -28.39 5.09 -16.74
CA THR A 157 -29.15 6.14 -16.04
C THR A 157 -30.64 5.84 -16.14
N GLY A 158 -31.28 5.56 -15.00
CA GLY A 158 -32.70 5.22 -14.94
C GLY A 158 -33.02 3.74 -15.23
N GLY A 159 -32.02 2.87 -15.28
CA GLY A 159 -32.19 1.42 -15.39
C GLY A 159 -33.09 0.86 -14.27
N ASN A 160 -34.17 0.19 -14.67
CA ASN A 160 -35.21 -0.35 -13.79
C ASN A 160 -34.64 -1.23 -12.66
N ARG A 161 -35.13 -0.98 -11.44
CA ARG A 161 -35.20 -1.99 -10.38
C ARG A 161 -36.19 -3.06 -10.83
N SER A 162 -35.71 -4.16 -11.41
CA SER A 162 -36.48 -5.39 -11.55
C SER A 162 -36.30 -6.26 -10.32
#